data_AF-A0A939XLE6-F1
#
_entry.id   AF-A0A939XLE6-F1
#
_cell.length_a   1.000
_cell.length_b   1.000
_cell.length_c   1.000
_cell.angle_alpha   90.00
_cell.angle_beta   90.00
_cell.angle_gamma   90.00
#
_symmetry.space_group_name_H-M   'P 1'
#
loop_
_entity.id
_entity.type
_entity.pdbx_description
1 polymer ?
#
loop_
_entity_poly.entity_id
_entity_poly.type
_entity_poly.pdbx_seq_one_letter_code
_entity_poly.pdbx_strand_id
1 'polypeptide(L)'
;MKQTLIFALLLMLPFAGFSQMKWQPEDSHIDLHHPVEVFGNVTIDKDACTITKDGKTFKLYGKVKIVDNWGDIKVQLVENWPDIKVKIVENWPDKCGKFQMVDTWPELKVEIVDNFPDIKVKIVENWPGF
;
A
#
# COMPACT_ATOMS: atom_id res chain seq x y z
N MET A 1 29.60 56.69 14.62
CA MET A 1 28.91 57.52 13.59
C MET A 1 29.96 57.90 12.55
N LYS A 2 29.75 57.63 11.24
CA LYS A 2 30.68 57.96 10.12
C LYS A 2 32.02 57.18 10.20
N GLN A 3 32.77 56.86 9.13
CA GLN A 3 32.95 57.36 7.75
C GLN A 3 33.38 56.15 6.84
N THR A 4 33.46 56.12 5.50
CA THR A 4 32.86 56.90 4.36
C THR A 4 33.55 56.47 3.01
N LEU A 5 32.82 56.42 1.86
CA LEU A 5 33.30 56.22 0.44
C LEU A 5 33.80 54.81 0.02
N ILE A 6 33.92 54.42 -1.28
CA ILE A 6 33.06 54.57 -2.50
C ILE A 6 33.41 53.43 -3.51
N PHE A 7 32.66 53.30 -4.62
CA PHE A 7 32.64 52.23 -5.63
C PHE A 7 33.90 51.98 -6.51
N ALA A 8 34.07 50.68 -6.87
CA ALA A 8 34.46 50.07 -8.17
C ALA A 8 35.85 50.27 -8.83
N LEU A 9 36.53 49.15 -9.20
CA LEU A 9 36.77 48.73 -10.61
C LEU A 9 37.34 47.29 -10.78
N LEU A 10 36.83 46.55 -11.80
CA LEU A 10 37.35 45.41 -12.62
C LEU A 10 38.28 44.27 -12.10
N LEU A 11 37.83 43.02 -12.40
CA LEU A 11 38.47 41.93 -13.20
C LEU A 11 39.98 41.57 -13.01
N MET A 12 40.45 40.31 -12.96
CA MET A 12 39.87 38.94 -13.05
C MET A 12 40.70 37.95 -12.20
N LEU A 13 40.15 36.77 -11.88
CA LEU A 13 40.70 35.41 -12.15
C LEU A 13 39.92 34.33 -11.35
N PRO A 14 39.94 33.03 -11.72
CA PRO A 14 38.83 32.12 -11.45
C PRO A 14 38.87 31.45 -10.08
N PHE A 15 37.77 31.54 -9.33
CA PHE A 15 37.56 30.70 -8.15
C PHE A 15 36.87 29.39 -8.53
N ALA A 16 37.62 28.31 -8.40
CA ALA A 16 37.06 26.96 -8.38
C ALA A 16 36.23 26.77 -7.10
N GLY A 17 35.07 26.12 -7.25
CA GLY A 17 34.31 25.51 -6.15
C GLY A 17 33.53 26.47 -5.25
N PHE A 18 32.20 26.40 -5.34
CA PHE A 18 31.41 25.88 -4.23
C PHE A 18 29.99 25.51 -4.72
N SER A 19 29.73 24.21 -4.89
CA SER A 19 28.34 23.73 -5.05
C SER A 19 27.67 23.75 -3.67
N GLN A 20 26.58 24.51 -3.53
CA GLN A 20 25.76 24.56 -2.32
C GLN A 20 24.26 24.53 -2.68
N MET A 21 23.84 23.52 -3.45
CA MET A 21 22.44 23.09 -3.40
C MET A 21 22.30 22.03 -2.31
N LYS A 22 21.99 22.48 -1.09
CA LYS A 22 21.82 21.60 0.06
C LYS A 22 20.37 21.12 0.13
N TRP A 23 20.10 19.96 -0.47
CA TRP A 23 18.90 19.16 -0.22
C TRP A 23 19.37 17.78 0.24
N GLN A 24 19.06 17.43 1.49
CA GLN A 24 19.48 16.18 2.11
C GLN A 24 18.47 15.07 1.80
N PRO A 25 18.88 13.92 1.23
CA PRO A 25 18.00 12.80 0.93
C PRO A 25 18.30 11.62 1.86
N GLU A 26 17.98 11.72 3.15
CA GLU A 26 18.17 10.59 4.07
C GLU A 26 17.23 10.70 5.29
N ASP A 27 16.15 9.93 5.28
CA ASP A 27 15.39 9.50 6.47
C ASP A 27 14.95 8.03 6.29
N SER A 28 15.87 7.22 5.75
CA SER A 28 15.78 5.76 5.67
C SER A 28 16.56 5.10 6.82
N HIS A 29 16.13 5.37 8.06
CA HIS A 29 16.57 4.60 9.22
C HIS A 29 15.93 3.21 9.20
N ILE A 30 16.54 2.31 8.43
CA ILE A 30 16.27 0.87 8.47
C ILE A 30 17.15 0.25 9.55
N ASP A 31 16.58 -0.10 10.71
CA ASP A 31 17.29 -0.83 11.76
C ASP A 31 17.50 -2.29 11.34
N LEU A 32 18.72 -2.60 10.89
CA LEU A 32 19.14 -3.94 10.47
C LEU A 32 19.54 -4.82 11.67
N HIS A 33 18.54 -5.27 12.43
CA HIS A 33 18.66 -6.50 13.21
C HIS A 33 17.52 -7.47 12.88
N HIS A 34 17.92 -8.71 12.54
CA HIS A 34 17.17 -9.80 11.91
C HIS A 34 17.01 -9.66 10.38
N PRO A 35 17.39 -10.69 9.59
CA PRO A 35 17.05 -10.76 8.18
C PRO A 35 15.56 -11.11 8.04
N VAL A 36 14.72 -10.09 8.05
CA VAL A 36 13.32 -10.26 7.64
C VAL A 36 13.31 -10.35 6.12
N GLU A 37 13.10 -11.55 5.59
CA GLU A 37 12.65 -11.68 4.20
C GLU A 37 11.31 -10.94 4.10
N VAL A 38 11.30 -9.82 3.36
CA VAL A 38 10.10 -9.01 3.18
C VAL A 38 9.19 -9.76 2.20
N PHE A 39 8.32 -10.62 2.75
CA PHE A 39 7.33 -11.43 2.04
C PHE A 39 6.22 -10.57 1.41
N GLY A 40 6.58 -9.74 0.43
CA GLY A 40 5.68 -8.80 -0.24
C GLY A 40 5.34 -7.60 0.64
N ASN A 41 5.35 -6.39 0.05
CA ASN A 41 4.83 -5.21 0.74
C ASN A 41 3.31 -5.22 0.64
N VAL A 42 2.66 -5.83 1.63
CA VAL A 42 1.20 -5.80 1.81
C VAL A 42 0.82 -4.62 2.69
N THR A 43 -0.16 -3.82 2.27
CA THR A 43 -0.69 -2.68 3.03
C THR A 43 -2.20 -2.62 2.88
N ILE A 44 -2.91 -2.47 4.00
CA ILE A 44 -4.38 -2.39 4.02
C ILE A 44 -4.77 -0.95 4.39
N ASP A 45 -5.46 -0.28 3.48
CA ASP A 45 -6.11 1.01 3.74
C ASP A 45 -7.57 0.75 4.12
N LYS A 46 -7.89 1.00 5.39
CA LYS A 46 -9.23 0.74 5.95
C LYS A 46 -10.25 1.79 5.51
N ASP A 47 -9.82 3.02 5.29
CA ASP A 47 -10.69 4.15 4.94
C ASP A 47 -11.04 4.12 3.44
N ALA A 48 -10.06 3.81 2.58
CA ALA A 48 -10.29 3.55 1.15
C ALA A 48 -10.88 2.15 0.88
N CYS A 49 -10.84 1.25 1.86
CA CYS A 49 -11.18 -0.16 1.74
C CYS A 49 -10.44 -0.87 0.59
N THR A 50 -9.12 -0.77 0.63
CA THR A 50 -8.23 -1.38 -0.36
C THR A 50 -7.11 -2.19 0.29
N ILE A 51 -6.58 -3.14 -0.47
CA ILE A 51 -5.33 -3.84 -0.19
C ILE A 51 -4.34 -3.53 -1.31
N THR A 52 -3.15 -3.09 -0.95
CA THR A 52 -2.03 -2.95 -1.89
C THR A 52 -1.05 -4.08 -1.64
N LYS A 53 -0.68 -4.80 -2.70
CA LYS A 53 0.33 -5.85 -2.70
C LYS A 53 1.25 -5.66 -3.90
N ASP A 54 2.56 -5.65 -3.64
CA ASP A 54 3.61 -5.54 -4.66
C ASP A 54 3.38 -4.38 -5.66
N GLY A 55 2.92 -3.24 -5.12
CA GLY A 55 2.63 -2.02 -5.88
C GLY A 55 1.29 -2.00 -6.64
N LYS A 56 0.46 -3.05 -6.53
CA LYS A 56 -0.89 -3.11 -7.11
C LYS A 56 -1.95 -2.97 -6.03
N THR A 57 -2.89 -2.05 -6.22
CA THR A 57 -4.00 -1.79 -5.29
C THR A 57 -5.29 -2.42 -5.79
N PHE A 58 -5.95 -3.19 -4.94
CA PHE A 58 -7.23 -3.84 -5.20
C PHE A 58 -8.27 -3.38 -4.18
N LYS A 59 -9.53 -3.29 -4.62
CA LYS A 59 -10.66 -3.00 -3.73
C LYS A 59 -11.03 -4.24 -2.93
N LEU A 60 -11.28 -4.07 -1.63
CA LEU A 60 -11.84 -5.12 -0.78
C LEU A 60 -13.39 -5.10 -0.85
N TYR A 61 -13.89 -5.00 -2.08
CA TYR A 61 -15.29 -5.13 -2.49
C TYR A 61 -15.37 -5.22 -4.02
N GLY A 62 -16.49 -5.69 -4.56
CA GLY A 62 -16.72 -5.79 -6.00
C GLY A 62 -16.87 -7.23 -6.48
N LYS A 63 -16.51 -7.47 -7.74
CA LYS A 63 -16.56 -8.79 -8.39
C LYS A 63 -15.32 -9.61 -8.06
N VAL A 64 -15.51 -10.72 -7.36
CA VAL A 64 -14.42 -11.57 -6.88
C VAL A 64 -14.51 -12.95 -7.53
N LYS A 65 -13.36 -13.53 -7.86
CA LYS A 65 -13.25 -14.94 -8.26
C LYS A 65 -12.32 -15.67 -7.32
N ILE A 66 -12.76 -16.82 -6.79
CA ILE A 66 -11.87 -17.73 -6.07
C ILE A 66 -11.07 -18.53 -7.11
N VAL A 67 -9.75 -18.69 -6.88
CA VAL A 67 -8.85 -19.45 -7.74
C VAL A 67 -7.95 -20.35 -6.89
N ASP A 68 -7.57 -21.51 -7.41
CA ASP A 68 -6.73 -22.48 -6.69
C ASP A 68 -5.25 -22.05 -6.61
N ASN A 69 -4.81 -21.18 -7.54
CA ASN A 69 -3.45 -20.67 -7.62
C ASN A 69 -3.41 -19.37 -8.44
N TRP A 70 -2.38 -18.55 -8.25
CA TRP A 70 -2.19 -17.25 -8.91
C TRP A 70 -3.33 -16.25 -8.61
N GLY A 71 -3.77 -16.23 -7.35
CA GLY A 71 -4.61 -15.15 -6.85
C GLY A 71 -3.88 -13.80 -6.88
N ASP A 72 -4.64 -12.71 -7.00
CA ASP A 72 -4.10 -11.36 -6.81
C ASP A 72 -3.73 -11.14 -5.33
N ILE A 73 -4.51 -11.73 -4.41
CA ILE A 73 -4.23 -11.83 -2.98
C ILE A 73 -4.53 -13.23 -2.44
N LYS A 74 -3.84 -13.60 -1.36
CA LYS A 74 -4.05 -14.79 -0.54
C LYS A 74 -4.91 -14.46 0.68
N VAL A 75 -6.01 -15.18 0.87
CA VAL A 75 -6.95 -14.99 1.98
C VAL A 75 -6.94 -16.23 2.88
N GLN A 76 -6.81 -16.01 4.19
CA GLN A 76 -7.16 -17.02 5.18
C GLN A 76 -8.57 -16.75 5.71
N LEU A 77 -9.43 -17.77 5.68
CA LEU A 77 -10.75 -17.69 6.31
C LEU A 77 -10.61 -17.94 7.82
N VAL A 78 -11.13 -17.03 8.64
CA VAL A 78 -11.03 -17.12 10.11
C VAL A 78 -12.35 -16.77 10.80
N GLU A 79 -12.62 -17.43 11.92
CA GLU A 79 -13.79 -17.12 12.76
C GLU A 79 -13.52 -16.00 13.78
N ASN A 80 -12.28 -15.86 14.24
CA ASN A 80 -11.87 -14.92 15.27
C ASN A 80 -10.68 -14.08 14.78
N TRP A 81 -10.62 -12.82 15.21
CA TRP A 81 -9.58 -11.85 14.81
C TRP A 81 -9.39 -11.71 13.27
N PRO A 82 -10.46 -11.51 12.48
CA PRO A 82 -10.32 -11.15 11.07
C PRO A 82 -9.79 -9.72 10.92
N ASP A 83 -9.09 -9.46 9.82
CA ASP A 83 -8.72 -8.12 9.42
C ASP A 83 -9.93 -7.40 8.79
N ILE A 84 -10.78 -8.13 8.04
CA ILE A 84 -12.00 -7.62 7.42
C ILE A 84 -13.14 -8.65 7.48
N LYS A 85 -14.38 -8.17 7.60
CA LYS A 85 -15.61 -8.96 7.49
C LYS A 85 -16.17 -8.84 6.06
N VAL A 86 -16.42 -9.97 5.41
CA VAL A 86 -16.97 -10.01 4.04
C VAL A 86 -18.37 -10.60 4.04
N LYS A 87 -19.31 -9.95 3.35
CA LYS A 87 -20.62 -10.50 3.01
C LYS A 87 -20.64 -10.87 1.53
N ILE A 88 -21.06 -12.09 1.23
CA ILE A 88 -21.36 -12.51 -0.15
C ILE A 88 -22.70 -11.91 -0.56
N VAL A 89 -22.76 -11.30 -1.75
CA VAL A 89 -23.96 -10.67 -2.30
C VAL A 89 -24.19 -11.10 -3.74
N GLU A 90 -25.45 -11.29 -4.13
CA GLU A 90 -25.81 -11.58 -5.53
C GLU A 90 -25.69 -10.35 -6.43
N ASN A 91 -25.94 -9.16 -5.88
CA ASN A 91 -26.05 -7.89 -6.60
C ASN A 91 -25.51 -6.73 -5.75
N TRP A 92 -25.13 -5.63 -6.40
CA TRP A 92 -24.62 -4.40 -5.78
C TRP A 92 -23.45 -4.62 -4.80
N PRO A 93 -22.30 -5.17 -5.26
CA PRO A 93 -21.08 -5.29 -4.47
C PRO A 93 -20.31 -3.96 -4.42
N ASP A 94 -21.02 -2.86 -4.14
CA ASP A 94 -20.57 -1.47 -4.30
C ASP A 94 -19.95 -0.84 -3.04
N LYS A 95 -19.87 -1.60 -1.94
CA LYS A 95 -19.45 -1.13 -0.62
C LYS A 95 -18.45 -2.09 0.01
N CYS A 96 -17.58 -1.54 0.85
CA CYS A 96 -16.54 -2.27 1.58
C CYS A 96 -17.04 -3.60 2.17
N GLY A 97 -16.27 -4.66 1.95
CA GLY A 97 -16.59 -6.01 2.39
C GLY A 97 -17.74 -6.70 1.65
N LYS A 98 -18.36 -6.12 0.62
CA LYS A 98 -19.34 -6.84 -0.22
C LYS A 98 -18.65 -7.51 -1.41
N PHE A 99 -18.68 -8.84 -1.47
CA PHE A 99 -18.14 -9.61 -2.59
C PHE A 99 -19.28 -10.21 -3.42
N GLN A 100 -19.29 -9.97 -4.72
CA GLN A 100 -20.10 -10.74 -5.68
C GLN A 100 -19.20 -11.79 -6.33
N MET A 101 -19.50 -13.07 -6.12
CA MET A 101 -18.71 -14.15 -6.72
C MET A 101 -19.03 -14.30 -8.21
N VAL A 102 -18.02 -14.28 -9.07
CA VAL A 102 -18.16 -14.37 -10.54
C VAL A 102 -17.09 -15.25 -11.18
N ASP A 103 -17.44 -15.90 -12.28
CA ASP A 103 -16.47 -16.69 -13.07
C ASP A 103 -15.73 -15.91 -14.15
N THR A 104 -16.35 -14.84 -14.67
CA THR A 104 -15.88 -14.11 -15.85
C THR A 104 -15.83 -12.62 -15.53
N TRP A 105 -14.75 -11.96 -15.96
CA TRP A 105 -14.45 -10.55 -15.65
C TRP A 105 -14.46 -10.19 -14.13
N PRO A 106 -13.73 -10.92 -13.27
CA PRO A 106 -13.51 -10.49 -11.89
C PRO A 106 -12.60 -9.25 -11.83
N GLU A 107 -12.81 -8.45 -10.80
CA GLU A 107 -11.98 -7.29 -10.43
C GLU A 107 -10.87 -7.67 -9.43
N LEU A 108 -11.06 -8.78 -8.70
CA LEU A 108 -10.11 -9.36 -7.76
C LEU A 108 -10.15 -10.89 -7.83
N LYS A 109 -8.99 -11.54 -7.89
CA LYS A 109 -8.84 -12.99 -7.69
C LYS A 109 -8.33 -13.28 -6.29
N VAL A 110 -9.01 -14.18 -5.58
CA VAL A 110 -8.65 -14.62 -4.24
C VAL A 110 -8.18 -16.06 -4.28
N GLU A 111 -6.98 -16.32 -3.78
CA GLU A 111 -6.47 -17.65 -3.47
C GLU A 111 -6.73 -17.93 -1.99
N ILE A 112 -7.42 -19.01 -1.65
CA ILE A 112 -7.69 -19.37 -0.24
C ILE A 112 -6.51 -20.20 0.28
N VAL A 113 -5.90 -19.78 1.38
CA VAL A 113 -4.73 -20.44 1.98
C VAL A 113 -4.86 -20.59 3.50
N ASP A 114 -4.34 -21.69 4.03
CA ASP A 114 -4.26 -21.92 5.48
C ASP A 114 -3.08 -21.20 6.15
N ASN A 115 -2.01 -20.92 5.39
CA ASN A 115 -0.75 -20.37 5.89
C ASN A 115 -0.24 -19.26 4.97
N PHE A 116 0.47 -18.29 5.55
CA PHE A 116 1.01 -17.10 4.87
C PHE A 116 -0.03 -16.33 4.02
N PRO A 117 -1.20 -15.96 4.59
CA PRO A 117 -2.16 -15.09 3.89
C PRO A 117 -1.66 -13.64 3.84
N ASP A 118 -2.15 -12.89 2.84
CA ASP A 118 -2.00 -11.44 2.79
C ASP A 118 -3.02 -10.73 3.71
N ILE A 119 -4.20 -11.36 3.92
CA ILE A 119 -5.28 -10.82 4.76
C ILE A 119 -6.16 -11.94 5.35
N LYS A 120 -6.67 -11.75 6.57
CA LYS A 120 -7.65 -12.64 7.21
C LYS A 120 -9.08 -12.13 7.03
N VAL A 121 -9.95 -12.99 6.53
CA VAL A 121 -11.34 -12.67 6.23
C VAL A 121 -12.29 -13.53 7.08
N LYS A 122 -13.31 -12.90 7.67
CA LYS A 122 -14.48 -13.61 8.22
C LYS A 122 -15.67 -13.41 7.30
N ILE A 123 -16.38 -14.47 6.93
CA ILE A 123 -17.65 -14.35 6.20
C ILE A 123 -18.78 -14.01 7.20
N VAL A 124 -19.61 -13.02 6.87
CA VAL A 124 -20.70 -12.53 7.72
C VAL A 124 -21.97 -12.23 6.94
N GLU A 125 -23.12 -12.39 7.60
CA GLU A 125 -24.42 -12.00 7.04
C GLU A 125 -24.75 -10.51 7.21
N ASN A 126 -24.15 -9.82 8.18
CA ASN A 126 -24.45 -8.43 8.51
C ASN A 126 -23.16 -7.70 8.90
N TRP A 127 -23.16 -6.37 8.70
CA TRP A 127 -22.02 -5.49 9.03
C TRP A 127 -20.69 -5.89 8.36
N PRO A 128 -20.63 -6.04 7.02
CA PRO A 128 -19.38 -6.20 6.29
C PRO A 128 -18.54 -4.91 6.33
N GLY A 129 -17.22 -5.06 6.12
CA GLY A 129 -16.22 -4.02 6.30
C GLY A 129 -15.27 -4.35 7.45
N PHE A 130 -14.52 -3.34 7.91
CA PHE A 130 -13.60 -3.45 9.04
C PHE A 130 -14.36 -3.51 10.38
#